data_AF-A0A9C9X234-F1
#
_entry.id   AF-A0A9C9X234-F1
#
_cell.length_a   1.000
_cell.length_b   1.000
_cell.length_c   1.000
_cell.angle_alpha   90.00
_cell.angle_beta   90.00
_cell.angle_gamma   90.00
#
_symmetry.space_group_name_H-M   'P 1'
#
loop_
_entity.id
_entity.type
_entity.pdbx_description
1 polymer ?
#
loop_
_entity_poly.entity_id
_entity_poly.type
_entity_poly.pdbx_seq_one_letter_code
_entity_poly.pdbx_strand_id
1 'polypeptide(L)'
;MLNYSISDTTTHVIMNWDNPTMMLDSTTISSTIGAKIYRNDSLNADLPGLLPGAPVQFDDYLPGTGNYRYAVSVCDVQGREGIRRRTARKWGGGLPEGIVIWTLDPNPVSRNTLVQNLNQMGYTKPVFRTSDPNEYELTGDVDAVFVFLGVRPNAYLLGNGGSNRLIN
;
A
#
# COMPACT_ATOMS: atom_id res chain seq x y z
N MET A 1 -5.67 6.60 -18.81
CA MET A 1 -4.60 6.44 -17.78
C MET A 1 -5.30 6.00 -16.49
N LEU A 2 -4.78 5.05 -15.70
CA LEU A 2 -5.45 4.65 -14.43
C LEU A 2 -5.10 5.69 -13.36
N ASN A 3 -6.06 6.52 -12.97
CA ASN A 3 -5.91 7.56 -11.96
C ASN A 3 -6.68 7.13 -10.70
N TYR A 4 -6.01 6.50 -9.76
CA TYR A 4 -6.65 6.06 -8.52
C TYR A 4 -6.36 7.02 -7.37
N SER A 5 -7.35 7.24 -6.51
CA SER A 5 -7.20 8.02 -5.27
C SER A 5 -7.78 7.21 -4.13
N ILE A 6 -6.92 6.67 -3.27
CA ILE A 6 -7.35 6.14 -1.97
C ILE A 6 -7.26 7.32 -0.99
N SER A 7 -8.39 7.74 -0.45
CA SER A 7 -8.46 8.61 0.72
C SER A 7 -8.34 7.74 1.98
N ASP A 8 -7.32 8.02 2.79
CA ASP A 8 -6.92 7.16 3.90
C ASP A 8 -7.84 7.34 5.15
N THR A 9 -8.76 8.32 5.12
CA THR A 9 -9.78 8.59 6.15
C THR A 9 -11.13 7.88 5.96
N THR A 10 -11.35 7.19 4.84
CA THR A 10 -12.67 6.62 4.50
C THR A 10 -12.71 5.10 4.63
N THR A 11 -13.89 4.55 4.95
CA THR A 11 -14.18 3.11 4.79
C THR A 11 -14.39 2.72 3.32
N HIS A 12 -14.14 3.66 2.41
CA HIS A 12 -14.34 3.55 0.98
C HIS A 12 -13.04 3.78 0.22
N VAL A 13 -12.91 3.12 -0.92
CA VAL A 13 -11.86 3.40 -1.91
C VAL A 13 -12.52 3.76 -3.23
N ILE A 14 -12.20 4.94 -3.74
CA ILE A 14 -12.71 5.43 -5.03
C ILE A 14 -11.61 5.30 -6.09
N MET A 15 -11.86 4.46 -7.09
CA MET A 15 -10.98 4.30 -8.24
C MET A 15 -11.61 4.94 -9.47
N ASN A 16 -10.81 5.72 -10.21
CA ASN A 16 -11.23 6.34 -11.46
C ASN A 16 -10.28 5.94 -12.59
N TRP A 17 -10.81 5.67 -13.78
CA TRP A 17 -9.97 5.42 -14.96
C TRP A 17 -10.72 5.70 -16.24
N ASP A 18 -9.96 5.94 -17.30
CA ASP A 18 -10.50 5.93 -18.66
C ASP A 18 -10.28 4.56 -19.29
N ASN A 19 -11.34 4.02 -19.89
CA ASN A 19 -11.24 2.79 -20.67
C ASN A 19 -10.32 2.99 -21.88
N PRO A 20 -9.55 1.97 -22.28
CA PRO A 20 -8.74 2.04 -23.48
C PRO A 20 -9.63 2.18 -24.73
N THR A 21 -9.11 2.87 -25.74
CA THR A 21 -9.72 2.97 -27.08
C THR A 21 -8.99 2.12 -28.11
N MET A 22 -7.83 1.55 -27.75
CA MET A 22 -6.97 0.77 -28.64
C MET A 22 -6.51 -0.52 -27.99
N MET A 23 -6.36 -1.55 -28.82
CA MET A 23 -5.72 -2.81 -28.50
C MET A 23 -4.19 -2.67 -28.50
N LEU A 24 -3.47 -3.70 -28.04
CA LEU A 24 -2.00 -3.69 -28.00
C LEU A 24 -1.36 -3.57 -29.40
N ASP A 25 -2.02 -4.11 -30.42
CA ASP A 25 -1.61 -4.02 -31.82
C ASP A 25 -2.02 -2.69 -32.49
N SER A 26 -2.45 -1.71 -31.71
CA SER A 26 -2.94 -0.39 -32.16
C SER A 26 -4.23 -0.40 -32.96
N THR A 27 -4.95 -1.52 -33.04
CA THR A 27 -6.30 -1.54 -33.62
C THR A 27 -7.31 -0.87 -32.67
N THR A 28 -8.32 -0.21 -33.24
CA THR A 28 -9.37 0.46 -32.46
C THR A 28 -10.31 -0.56 -31.83
N ILE A 29 -10.66 -0.34 -30.56
CA ILE A 29 -11.70 -1.11 -29.87
C ILE A 29 -13.06 -0.52 -30.27
N SER A 30 -13.84 -1.26 -31.06
CA SER A 30 -15.15 -0.82 -31.55
C SER A 30 -16.35 -1.46 -30.85
N SER A 31 -16.11 -2.48 -30.01
CA SER A 31 -17.15 -3.14 -29.21
C SER A 31 -17.07 -2.72 -27.74
N THR A 32 -18.12 -3.04 -26.98
CA THR A 32 -18.09 -2.93 -25.52
C THR A 32 -16.97 -3.79 -24.94
N ILE A 33 -16.42 -3.35 -23.82
CA ILE A 33 -15.41 -4.06 -23.04
C ILE A 33 -15.95 -4.36 -21.63
N GLY A 34 -15.17 -5.03 -20.81
CA GLY A 34 -15.42 -5.11 -19.38
C GLY A 34 -14.20 -4.68 -18.57
N ALA A 35 -14.35 -4.65 -17.25
CA ALA A 35 -13.25 -4.47 -16.33
C ALA A 35 -13.41 -5.37 -15.10
N LYS A 36 -12.34 -6.06 -14.73
CA LYS A 36 -12.23 -6.80 -13.47
C LYS A 36 -11.39 -6.03 -12.48
N ILE A 37 -11.91 -5.90 -11.27
CA ILE A 37 -11.28 -5.23 -10.15
C ILE A 37 -10.84 -6.28 -9.16
N TYR A 38 -9.57 -6.22 -8.77
CA TYR A 38 -8.98 -7.10 -7.78
C TYR A 38 -8.64 -6.31 -6.52
N ARG A 39 -8.93 -6.89 -5.36
CA ARG A 39 -8.50 -6.40 -4.05
C ARG A 39 -7.63 -7.47 -3.41
N ASN A 40 -6.40 -7.11 -3.06
CA ASN A 40 -5.40 -8.02 -2.50
C ASN A 40 -5.24 -9.30 -3.34
N ASP A 41 -5.17 -9.12 -4.67
CA ASP A 41 -5.05 -10.19 -5.68
C ASP A 41 -6.26 -11.12 -5.85
N SER A 42 -7.30 -10.98 -5.03
CA SER A 42 -8.59 -11.66 -5.22
C SER A 42 -9.55 -10.82 -6.07
N LEU A 43 -10.36 -11.47 -6.90
CA LEU A 43 -11.39 -10.79 -7.68
C LEU A 43 -12.41 -10.17 -6.70
N ASN A 44 -12.59 -8.86 -6.81
CA ASN A 44 -13.54 -8.08 -6.01
C ASN A 44 -14.81 -7.78 -6.80
N ALA A 45 -14.67 -7.40 -8.08
CA ALA A 45 -15.80 -7.07 -8.94
C ALA A 45 -15.50 -7.35 -10.43
N ASP A 46 -16.56 -7.60 -11.19
CA ASP A 46 -16.57 -7.75 -12.65
C ASP A 46 -17.62 -6.78 -13.23
N LEU A 47 -17.16 -5.86 -14.06
CA LEU A 47 -17.96 -4.77 -14.64
C LEU A 47 -18.08 -4.99 -16.16
N PRO A 48 -19.18 -5.57 -16.65
CA PRO A 48 -19.39 -5.78 -18.08
C PRO A 48 -19.94 -4.53 -18.79
N GLY A 49 -19.90 -4.52 -20.12
CA GLY A 49 -20.68 -3.58 -20.94
C GLY A 49 -20.16 -2.14 -20.95
N LEU A 50 -18.89 -1.93 -20.65
CA LEU A 50 -18.26 -0.62 -20.61
C LEU A 50 -17.94 -0.12 -22.02
N LEU A 51 -17.97 1.21 -22.20
CA LEU A 51 -17.66 1.86 -23.48
C LEU A 51 -16.15 2.17 -23.58
N PRO A 52 -15.50 1.89 -24.73
CA PRO A 52 -14.13 2.33 -24.99
C PRO A 52 -13.96 3.84 -24.84
N GLY A 53 -12.90 4.30 -24.19
CA GLY A 53 -12.61 5.73 -23.97
C GLY A 53 -13.46 6.42 -22.91
N ALA A 54 -14.54 5.80 -22.42
CA ALA A 54 -15.38 6.39 -21.39
C ALA A 54 -14.69 6.35 -20.02
N PRO A 55 -14.89 7.38 -19.17
CA PRO A 55 -14.45 7.35 -17.79
C PRO A 55 -15.31 6.36 -16.99
N VAL A 56 -14.69 5.72 -16.01
CA VAL A 56 -15.33 4.78 -15.10
C VAL A 56 -14.91 5.12 -13.68
N GLN A 57 -15.88 5.05 -12.76
CA GLN A 57 -15.66 5.13 -11.33
C GLN A 57 -16.09 3.82 -10.68
N PHE A 58 -15.31 3.35 -9.73
CA PHE A 58 -15.65 2.24 -8.86
C PHE A 58 -15.46 2.65 -7.41
N ASP A 59 -16.48 2.42 -6.60
CA ASP A 59 -16.47 2.64 -5.16
C ASP A 59 -16.50 1.28 -4.45
N ASP A 60 -15.48 1.02 -3.64
CA ASP A 60 -15.36 -0.20 -2.85
C ASP A 60 -15.54 0.07 -1.36
N TYR A 61 -16.48 -0.62 -0.73
CA TYR A 61 -16.57 -0.65 0.72
C TYR A 61 -15.53 -1.62 1.29
N LEU A 62 -14.66 -1.09 2.16
CA LEU A 62 -13.60 -1.86 2.78
C LEU A 62 -14.18 -2.78 3.87
N PRO A 63 -13.82 -4.07 3.90
CA PRO A 63 -14.35 -5.03 4.88
C PRO A 63 -13.83 -4.78 6.30
N GLY A 64 -12.81 -3.93 6.46
CA GLY A 64 -12.24 -3.54 7.74
C GLY A 64 -10.95 -2.76 7.56
N THR A 65 -10.30 -2.46 8.67
CA THR A 65 -9.03 -1.74 8.65
C THR A 65 -7.88 -2.65 8.21
N GLY A 66 -7.03 -2.19 7.29
CA GLY A 66 -5.92 -2.99 6.81
C GLY A 66 -5.16 -2.39 5.63
N ASN A 67 -4.14 -3.13 5.19
CA ASN A 67 -3.40 -2.81 3.98
C ASN A 67 -4.12 -3.37 2.74
N TYR A 68 -4.44 -2.48 1.81
CA TYR A 68 -5.14 -2.80 0.56
C TYR A 68 -4.28 -2.50 -0.65
N ARG A 69 -4.35 -3.40 -1.63
CA ARG A 69 -3.82 -3.19 -2.98
C ARG A 69 -4.91 -3.49 -3.99
N TYR A 70 -5.13 -2.56 -4.91
CA TYR A 70 -6.07 -2.76 -5.99
C TYR A 70 -5.37 -3.05 -7.31
N ALA A 71 -6.08 -3.73 -8.19
CA ALA A 71 -5.71 -3.82 -9.60
C ALA A 71 -6.95 -3.75 -10.48
N VAL A 72 -6.83 -3.05 -11.60
CA VAL A 72 -7.84 -3.03 -12.65
C VAL A 72 -7.29 -3.78 -13.86
N SER A 73 -8.09 -4.68 -14.42
CA SER A 73 -7.82 -5.36 -15.67
C SER A 73 -8.99 -5.14 -16.62
N VAL A 74 -8.74 -4.54 -17.78
CA VAL A 74 -9.76 -4.43 -18.82
C VAL A 74 -9.85 -5.77 -19.55
N CYS A 75 -11.07 -6.23 -19.82
CA CYS A 75 -11.32 -7.46 -20.56
C CYS A 75 -12.07 -7.20 -21.86
N ASP A 76 -11.87 -8.08 -22.84
CA ASP A 76 -12.64 -8.05 -24.08
C ASP A 76 -14.04 -8.68 -23.91
N VAL A 77 -14.82 -8.71 -24.99
CA VAL A 77 -16.19 -9.29 -25.02
C VAL A 77 -16.25 -10.78 -24.64
N GLN A 78 -15.12 -11.49 -24.64
CA GLN A 78 -15.01 -12.90 -24.27
C GLN A 78 -14.53 -13.06 -22.82
N GLY A 79 -14.33 -11.96 -22.09
CA GLY A 79 -13.85 -11.96 -20.71
C GLY A 79 -12.35 -12.22 -20.56
N ARG A 80 -11.57 -12.15 -21.66
CA ARG A 80 -10.11 -12.30 -21.62
C ARG A 80 -9.50 -11.03 -21.06
N GLU A 81 -8.74 -11.18 -19.98
CA GLU A 81 -8.12 -10.08 -19.27
C GLU A 81 -6.85 -9.56 -19.96
N GLY A 82 -6.72 -8.24 -19.99
CA GLY A 82 -5.46 -7.57 -20.29
C GLY A 82 -4.49 -7.54 -19.10
N ILE A 83 -3.50 -6.67 -19.21
CA ILE A 83 -2.51 -6.46 -18.13
C ILE A 83 -3.20 -5.79 -16.94
N ARG A 84 -3.04 -6.39 -15.76
CA ARG A 84 -3.45 -5.80 -14.48
C ARG A 84 -2.62 -4.58 -14.15
N ARG A 85 -3.26 -3.40 -14.11
CA ARG A 85 -2.64 -2.17 -13.60
C ARG A 85 -2.88 -2.09 -12.10
N ARG A 86 -1.78 -2.16 -11.34
CA ARG A 86 -1.79 -2.28 -9.87
C ARG A 86 -1.52 -0.94 -9.22
N THR A 87 -2.20 -0.69 -8.11
CA THR A 87 -1.88 0.42 -7.21
C THR A 87 -0.68 0.07 -6.32
N ALA A 88 -0.15 1.08 -5.63
CA ALA A 88 0.63 0.86 -4.42
C ALA A 88 -0.26 0.20 -3.34
N ARG A 89 0.37 -0.43 -2.35
CA ARG A 89 -0.32 -0.79 -1.12
C ARG A 89 -0.56 0.47 -0.31
N LYS A 90 -1.75 0.61 0.26
CA LYS A 90 -2.09 1.70 1.17
C LYS A 90 -2.93 1.17 2.32
N TRP A 91 -2.79 1.80 3.48
CA TRP A 91 -3.69 1.59 4.59
C TRP A 91 -5.06 2.18 4.29
N GLY A 92 -6.12 1.52 4.74
CA GLY A 92 -7.49 2.03 4.61
C GLY A 92 -8.43 1.34 5.58
N GLY A 93 -9.66 1.86 5.67
CA GLY A 93 -10.71 1.31 6.52
C GLY A 93 -10.68 1.84 7.95
N GLY A 94 -10.13 3.03 8.15
CA GLY A 94 -10.04 3.71 9.44
C GLY A 94 -8.60 4.05 9.84
N LEU A 95 -8.49 4.95 10.81
CA LEU A 95 -7.21 5.36 11.39
C LEU A 95 -6.59 4.20 12.20
N PRO A 96 -5.25 4.11 12.29
CA PRO A 96 -4.61 3.11 13.13
C PRO A 96 -4.91 3.38 14.61
N GLU A 97 -5.73 2.54 15.23
CA GLU A 97 -5.98 2.59 16.68
C GLU A 97 -4.88 1.84 17.44
N GLY A 98 -3.79 2.54 17.77
CA GLY A 98 -2.72 1.95 18.56
C GLY A 98 -1.41 2.71 18.46
N ILE A 99 -0.29 1.98 18.49
CA ILE A 99 1.05 2.55 18.34
C ILE A 99 1.56 2.34 16.93
N VAL A 100 2.12 3.37 16.30
CA VAL A 100 2.84 3.25 15.02
C VAL A 100 4.34 3.32 15.27
N ILE A 101 5.06 2.29 14.83
CA ILE A 101 6.53 2.26 14.85
C ILE A 101 7.02 2.48 13.42
N TRP A 102 7.52 3.68 13.15
CA TRP A 102 8.20 4.01 11.90
C TRP A 102 9.69 3.72 12.03
N THR A 103 10.23 2.89 11.14
CA THR A 103 11.64 2.50 11.14
C THR A 103 12.28 2.74 9.78
N LEU A 104 13.31 3.59 9.73
CA LEU A 104 14.10 3.81 8.52
C LEU A 104 15.19 2.74 8.31
N ASP A 105 15.58 2.04 9.37
CA ASP A 105 16.54 0.93 9.34
C ASP A 105 15.78 -0.42 9.20
N PRO A 106 16.15 -1.33 8.30
CA PRO A 106 15.53 -2.66 8.24
C PRO A 106 15.81 -3.54 9.48
N ASN A 107 16.87 -3.27 10.24
CA ASN A 107 17.39 -4.13 11.34
C ASN A 107 17.57 -3.42 12.71
N PRO A 108 16.61 -2.61 13.21
CA PRO A 108 16.76 -2.04 14.55
C PRO A 108 16.70 -3.14 15.62
N VAL A 109 17.80 -3.34 16.34
CA VAL A 109 17.82 -4.20 17.54
C VAL A 109 16.74 -3.74 18.54
N SER A 110 16.42 -2.45 18.57
CA SER A 110 15.48 -1.82 19.48
C SER A 110 13.98 -2.04 19.18
N ARG A 111 13.60 -2.42 17.95
CA ARG A 111 12.17 -2.51 17.57
C ARG A 111 11.47 -3.68 18.24
N ASN A 112 12.08 -4.86 18.20
CA ASN A 112 11.48 -6.07 18.78
C ASN A 112 11.44 -5.96 20.31
N THR A 113 12.47 -5.38 20.92
CA THR A 113 12.52 -5.10 22.36
C THR A 113 11.43 -4.11 22.79
N LEU A 114 11.18 -3.04 22.02
CA LEU A 114 10.07 -2.12 22.32
C LEU A 114 8.73 -2.83 22.36
N VAL A 115 8.44 -3.66 21.35
CA VAL A 115 7.17 -4.42 21.28
C VAL A 115 7.05 -5.40 22.45
N GLN A 116 8.14 -6.06 22.82
CA GLN A 116 8.15 -6.95 24.00
C GLN A 116 7.88 -6.18 25.30
N ASN A 117 8.50 -5.01 25.48
CA ASN A 117 8.28 -4.17 26.66
C ASN A 117 6.84 -3.66 26.73
N LEU A 118 6.25 -3.22 25.61
CA LEU A 118 4.84 -2.83 25.55
C LEU A 118 3.92 -3.96 26.00
N ASN A 119 4.17 -5.19 25.52
CA ASN A 119 3.41 -6.37 25.94
C ASN A 119 3.57 -6.66 27.45
N GLN A 120 4.79 -6.53 27.99
CA GLN A 120 5.05 -6.72 29.44
C GLN A 120 4.38 -5.64 30.30
N MET A 121 4.23 -4.44 29.77
CA MET A 121 3.51 -3.33 30.40
C MET A 121 1.98 -3.47 30.30
N GLY A 122 1.48 -4.52 29.65
CA GLY A 122 0.04 -4.76 29.50
C GLY A 122 -0.63 -3.92 28.42
N TYR A 123 0.13 -3.40 27.44
CA TYR A 123 -0.45 -2.74 26.28
C TYR A 123 -1.17 -3.78 25.39
N THR A 124 -2.45 -3.54 25.08
CA THR A 124 -3.32 -4.53 24.43
C THR A 124 -3.77 -4.14 23.01
N LYS A 125 -3.57 -2.88 22.62
CA LYS A 125 -3.92 -2.39 21.28
C LYS A 125 -2.86 -2.80 20.24
N PRO A 126 -3.20 -2.76 18.94
CA PRO A 126 -2.26 -3.04 17.86
C PRO A 126 -0.98 -2.19 17.89
N VAL A 127 0.13 -2.80 17.48
CA VAL A 127 1.39 -2.09 17.20
C VAL A 127 1.71 -2.21 15.71
N PHE A 128 1.46 -1.14 14.98
CA PHE A 128 1.71 -1.01 13.55
C PHE A 128 3.18 -0.74 13.29
N ARG A 129 3.69 -1.22 12.15
CA ARG A 129 5.10 -1.11 11.79
C ARG A 129 5.20 -0.69 10.33
N THR A 130 5.95 0.37 10.07
CA THR A 130 6.16 0.85 8.70
C THR A 130 7.60 1.33 8.50
N SER A 131 8.05 1.29 7.25
CA SER A 131 9.24 2.01 6.77
C SER A 131 8.90 3.28 5.97
N ASP A 132 7.63 3.46 5.61
CA ASP A 132 7.12 4.59 4.84
C ASP A 132 6.32 5.52 5.77
N PRO A 133 6.74 6.77 5.98
CA PRO A 133 6.01 7.70 6.84
C PRO A 133 4.60 8.03 6.33
N ASN A 134 4.28 7.71 5.08
CA ASN A 134 2.97 7.94 4.48
C ASN A 134 2.11 6.67 4.37
N GLU A 135 2.55 5.53 4.92
CA GLU A 135 1.74 4.29 4.91
C GLU A 135 0.46 4.46 5.73
N TYR A 136 0.53 5.20 6.84
CA TYR A 136 -0.59 5.47 7.72
C TYR A 136 -0.90 6.96 7.75
N GLU A 137 -2.17 7.32 7.67
CA GLU A 137 -2.59 8.69 7.96
C GLU A 137 -2.54 8.92 9.48
N LEU A 138 -1.61 9.75 9.94
CA LEU A 138 -1.38 10.04 11.36
C LEU A 138 -2.18 11.27 11.84
N THR A 139 -3.39 11.44 11.33
CA THR A 139 -4.27 12.59 11.63
C THR A 139 -5.26 12.30 12.77
N GLY A 140 -5.19 11.12 13.39
CA GLY A 140 -6.13 10.61 14.38
C GLY A 140 -5.56 10.29 15.77
N ASP A 141 -6.37 9.59 16.58
CA ASP A 141 -6.08 9.15 17.96
C ASP A 141 -5.08 7.97 18.01
N VAL A 142 -3.90 8.15 17.41
CA VAL A 142 -2.78 7.22 17.57
C VAL A 142 -2.27 7.37 19.00
N ASP A 143 -2.11 6.27 19.75
CA ASP A 143 -1.65 6.33 21.14
C ASP A 143 -0.22 6.89 21.23
N ALA A 144 0.64 6.52 20.27
CA ALA A 144 1.97 7.10 20.09
C ALA A 144 2.57 6.76 18.72
N VAL A 145 3.51 7.59 18.27
CA VAL A 145 4.37 7.31 17.11
C VAL A 145 5.82 7.23 17.57
N PHE A 146 6.46 6.08 17.38
CA PHE A 146 7.90 5.90 17.62
C PHE A 146 8.65 5.96 16.29
N VAL A 147 9.60 6.88 16.19
CA VAL A 147 10.46 7.01 15.01
C VAL A 147 11.86 6.49 15.32
N PHE A 148 12.23 5.39 14.70
CA PHE A 148 13.56 4.79 14.79
C PHE A 148 14.40 5.21 13.59
N LEU A 149 15.29 6.18 13.82
CA LEU A 149 16.22 6.69 12.79
C LEU A 149 17.46 5.79 12.58
N GLY A 150 17.55 4.67 13.29
CA GLY A 150 18.72 3.79 13.27
C GLY A 150 19.87 4.40 14.07
N VAL A 151 19.96 4.06 15.36
CA VAL A 151 21.22 4.26 16.08
C VAL A 151 22.06 3.01 15.81
N ARG A 152 23.04 3.13 14.93
CA ARG A 152 24.07 2.09 14.78
C ARG A 152 24.88 2.08 16.08
N PRO A 153 24.90 0.99 16.87
CA PRO A 153 25.85 0.90 17.97
C PRO A 153 27.25 1.02 17.37
N ASN A 154 27.92 2.14 17.68
CA ASN A 154 29.29 2.50 17.37
C ASN A 154 30.06 1.51 16.48
N ALA A 155 30.01 1.71 15.15
CA ALA A 155 31.08 1.24 14.26
C ALA A 155 32.28 2.20 14.27
N TYR A 156 32.41 3.05 15.29
CA TYR A 156 33.62 3.82 15.52
C TYR A 156 34.66 2.90 16.16
N LEU A 157 35.40 2.17 15.32
CA LEU A 157 36.69 1.65 15.73
C LEU A 157 37.60 2.86 15.98
N LEU A 158 37.99 3.10 17.23
CA LEU A 158 39.13 3.96 17.51
C LEU A 158 40.38 3.25 16.99
N GLY A 159 40.81 3.63 15.79
CA GLY A 159 42.11 3.21 15.27
C GLY A 159 43.21 3.96 16.02
N ASN A 160 44.13 3.23 16.66
CA ASN A 160 45.42 3.81 17.03
C ASN A 160 46.24 4.03 15.74
N GLY A 161 45.93 5.11 15.01
CA GLY A 161 46.80 5.70 13.98
C GLY A 161 47.30 4.79 12.85
N GLY A 162 46.62 3.70 12.52
CA GLY A 162 46.99 2.81 11.42
C GLY A 162 45.84 2.66 10.42
N SER A 163 46.13 2.89 9.14
CA SER A 163 45.18 2.89 8.02
C SER A 163 44.30 1.64 7.96
N ASN A 164 43.07 1.72 8.46
CA ASN A 164 42.10 0.64 8.30
C ASN A 164 41.48 0.68 6.90
N ARG A 165 41.92 -0.23 6.02
CA ARG A 165 41.18 -0.58 4.80
C ARG A 165 39.84 -1.19 5.20
N LEU A 166 38.76 -0.61 4.70
CA LEU A 166 37.43 -1.21 4.72
C LEU A 166 37.48 -2.50 3.89
N ILE A 167 37.14 -3.63 4.51
CA ILE A 167 36.90 -4.89 3.80
C ILE A 167 35.38 -4.98 3.63
N ASN A 168 34.93 -5.06 2.37
CA ASN A 168 33.54 -5.31 1.99
C ASN A 168 33.10 -6.72 2.36
#